data_AF-A0A951Q7G0-F1
#
_entry.id   AF-A0A951Q7G0-F1
#
_cell.length_a   1.000
_cell.length_b   1.000
_cell.length_c   1.000
_cell.angle_alpha   90.00
_cell.angle_beta   90.00
_cell.angle_gamma   90.00
#
_symmetry.space_group_name_H-M   'P 1'
#
loop_
_entity.id
_entity.type
_entity.pdbx_description
1 polymer ?
#
loop_
_entity_poly.entity_id
_entity_poly.type
_entity_poly.pdbx_seq_one_letter_code
_entity_poly.pdbx_strand_id
1 'polypeptide(L)'
;MSKGDRYWPPGSPLCAGDMIHPENGATVKVACYLNRRFLYINQHNVSDPANKCARPQATESEQYQCTNLKPQNCPTDFKGPGDDTVPKPRLISPYISDGSILTTQPLISWRAVSGATSYTVKIEGNDVNWQIKVNNTVLPYPKDQPQLKFGSTYRITVFAYQGNSIISYAPLLISVLPKKEQLEIASLVKQINEFKVPLDEAAVRDLDTIFMSKNLVNESIETLKARVAARSQNPEVYRVLADRYLEAGLPDEAFDKYTTAERLAKSNGNSKELSKVQDGLKLWEFITNYQRARTGPSSNDERI
;
A
#
# COMPACT_ATOMS: atom_id res chain seq x y z
N MET A 1 6.57 -19.62 7.79
CA MET A 1 7.33 -20.85 7.42
C MET A 1 6.39 -21.96 6.95
N SER A 2 6.86 -22.95 6.17
CA SER A 2 6.07 -24.13 5.76
C SER A 2 5.96 -25.18 6.87
N LYS A 3 5.14 -26.22 6.65
CA LYS A 3 5.11 -27.42 7.50
C LYS A 3 6.46 -28.15 7.50
N GLY A 4 6.72 -28.91 8.56
CA GLY A 4 7.85 -29.84 8.66
C GLY A 4 8.78 -29.56 9.85
N ASP A 5 8.42 -28.65 10.73
CA ASP A 5 9.12 -28.37 11.97
C ASP A 5 8.44 -29.07 13.14
N ARG A 6 9.21 -29.55 14.12
CA ARG A 6 8.70 -30.28 15.29
C ARG A 6 7.95 -29.40 16.28
N TYR A 7 8.29 -28.11 16.35
CA TYR A 7 7.83 -27.21 17.40
C TYR A 7 6.98 -26.06 16.85
N TRP A 8 7.26 -25.63 15.63
CA TRP A 8 6.62 -24.49 15.01
C TRP A 8 5.53 -24.94 14.01
N PRO A 9 4.27 -24.51 14.20
CA PRO A 9 3.24 -24.76 13.21
C PRO A 9 3.54 -24.01 11.89
N PRO A 10 3.02 -24.49 10.75
CA PRO A 10 3.08 -23.75 9.49
C PRO A 10 2.48 -22.35 9.66
N GLY A 11 3.08 -21.35 8.99
CA GLY A 11 2.67 -19.95 9.10
C GLY A 11 3.24 -19.21 10.31
N SER A 12 3.98 -19.88 11.21
CA SER A 12 4.60 -19.22 12.36
C SER A 12 5.54 -18.10 11.91
N PRO A 13 5.43 -16.89 12.51
CA PRO A 13 6.46 -15.87 12.37
C PRO A 13 7.72 -16.33 13.10
N LEU A 14 8.88 -15.98 12.55
CA LEU A 14 10.18 -16.32 13.14
C LEU A 14 10.89 -15.01 13.51
N CYS A 15 11.32 -14.94 14.76
CA CYS A 15 12.04 -13.83 15.37
C CYS A 15 13.54 -14.11 15.46
N ALA A 16 14.30 -13.07 15.82
CA ALA A 16 15.72 -13.21 16.13
C ALA A 16 15.95 -14.21 17.27
N GLY A 17 16.79 -15.22 17.01
CA GLY A 17 17.10 -16.29 17.95
C GLY A 17 16.19 -17.52 17.85
N ASP A 18 15.12 -17.49 17.06
CA ASP A 18 14.28 -18.67 16.85
C ASP A 18 15.04 -19.75 16.07
N MET A 19 15.01 -20.98 16.57
CA MET A 19 15.62 -22.13 15.93
C MET A 19 14.57 -23.04 15.31
N ILE A 20 14.82 -23.42 14.06
CA ILE A 20 14.01 -24.39 13.33
C ILE A 20 14.61 -25.77 13.52
N HIS A 21 13.76 -26.71 13.90
CA HIS A 21 14.04 -28.11 14.17
C HIS A 21 13.20 -28.99 13.24
N PRO A 22 13.67 -29.25 12.00
CA PRO A 22 12.93 -30.07 11.06
C PRO A 22 12.66 -31.49 11.60
N GLU A 23 11.47 -32.01 11.28
CA GLU A 23 11.12 -33.43 11.42
C GLU A 23 12.09 -34.31 10.60
N ASN A 24 12.13 -35.60 10.89
CA ASN A 24 13.08 -36.49 10.22
C ASN A 24 12.77 -36.61 8.71
N GLY A 25 13.77 -36.31 7.88
CA GLY A 25 13.60 -36.22 6.42
C GLY A 25 12.82 -35.00 5.91
N ALA A 26 12.35 -34.11 6.80
CA ALA A 26 11.62 -32.92 6.40
C ALA A 26 12.54 -31.77 6.02
N THR A 27 12.07 -30.92 5.10
CA THR A 27 12.66 -29.62 4.79
C THR A 27 11.64 -28.53 5.08
N VAL A 28 11.98 -27.63 5.99
CA VAL A 28 11.20 -26.46 6.34
C VAL A 28 11.60 -25.29 5.45
N LYS A 29 10.63 -24.69 4.77
CA LYS A 29 10.82 -23.52 3.94
C LYS A 29 10.45 -22.25 4.71
N VAL A 30 11.34 -21.28 4.72
CA VAL A 30 11.16 -19.99 5.41
C VAL A 30 11.17 -18.87 4.40
N ALA A 31 10.14 -18.03 4.40
CA ALA A 31 10.10 -16.80 3.63
C ALA A 31 10.83 -15.70 4.41
N CYS A 32 11.92 -15.17 3.86
CA CYS A 32 12.60 -13.99 4.38
C CYS A 32 12.05 -12.76 3.67
N TYR A 33 11.11 -12.06 4.30
CA TYR A 33 10.48 -10.91 3.64
C TYR A 33 11.42 -9.71 3.47
N LEU A 34 12.34 -9.53 4.42
CA LEU A 34 13.28 -8.38 4.44
C LEU A 34 14.31 -8.43 3.31
N ASN A 35 14.72 -9.62 2.85
CA ASN A 35 15.67 -9.79 1.76
C ASN A 35 15.13 -10.59 0.56
N ARG A 36 13.84 -10.92 0.58
CA ARG A 36 13.08 -11.59 -0.51
C ARG A 36 13.64 -12.96 -0.90
N ARG A 37 14.28 -13.68 0.03
CA ARG A 37 14.79 -15.04 -0.18
C ARG A 37 13.93 -16.08 0.50
N PHE A 38 14.00 -17.31 0.00
CA PHE A 38 13.52 -18.47 0.74
C PHE A 38 14.71 -19.23 1.30
N LEU A 39 14.66 -19.55 2.59
CA LEU A 39 15.58 -20.52 3.20
C LEU A 39 14.93 -21.89 3.17
N TYR A 40 15.76 -22.90 2.93
CA TYR A 40 15.38 -24.30 2.94
C TYR A 40 16.21 -24.98 4.02
N ILE A 41 15.57 -25.24 5.15
CA ILE A 41 16.22 -25.72 6.37
C ILE A 41 15.82 -27.17 6.60
N ASN A 42 16.82 -28.03 6.67
CA ASN A 42 16.74 -29.45 6.96
C ASN A 42 17.69 -29.79 8.12
N GLN A 43 17.78 -31.05 8.50
CA GLN A 43 18.59 -31.48 9.64
C GLN A 43 20.11 -31.26 9.46
N HIS A 44 20.60 -31.12 8.23
CA HIS A 44 22.02 -30.95 7.93
C HIS A 44 22.46 -29.49 7.85
N ASN A 45 21.52 -28.54 7.85
CA ASN A 45 21.81 -27.11 7.71
C ASN A 45 20.97 -26.25 8.66
N VAL A 46 20.72 -26.75 9.88
CA VAL A 46 20.08 -26.01 10.98
C VAL A 46 20.72 -24.64 11.08
N SER A 47 19.93 -23.59 10.91
CA SER A 47 20.43 -22.23 10.86
C SER A 47 19.46 -21.28 11.51
N ASP A 48 20.01 -20.27 12.18
CA ASP A 48 19.29 -19.09 12.64
C ASP A 48 18.70 -18.36 11.43
N PRO A 49 17.38 -18.45 11.20
CA PRO A 49 16.73 -17.83 10.06
C PRO A 49 16.82 -16.31 10.13
N ALA A 50 16.89 -15.71 11.33
CA ALA A 50 16.84 -14.26 11.48
C ALA A 50 18.09 -13.57 10.93
N ASN A 51 19.28 -14.14 11.18
CA ASN A 51 20.52 -13.64 10.59
C ASN A 51 20.52 -13.77 9.06
N LYS A 52 20.00 -14.88 8.53
CA LYS A 52 19.91 -15.11 7.08
C LYS A 52 18.78 -14.35 6.40
N CYS A 53 17.76 -13.94 7.16
CA CYS A 53 16.66 -13.10 6.71
C CYS A 53 16.93 -11.61 6.95
N ALA A 54 18.08 -11.22 7.52
CA ALA A 54 18.36 -9.83 7.85
C ALA A 54 18.27 -8.91 6.62
N ARG A 55 17.69 -7.72 6.85
CA ARG A 55 17.69 -6.62 5.89
C ARG A 55 19.12 -6.06 5.76
N PRO A 56 19.54 -5.56 4.60
CA PRO A 56 20.63 -4.59 4.55
C PRO A 56 20.29 -3.42 5.50
N GLN A 57 21.29 -2.89 6.21
CA GLN A 57 21.07 -1.82 7.19
C GLN A 57 20.35 -0.63 6.55
N ALA A 58 19.27 -0.19 7.19
CA ALA A 58 18.54 1.03 6.86
C ALA A 58 19.53 2.21 6.88
N THR A 59 19.56 3.01 5.82
CA THR A 59 20.44 4.16 5.75
C THR A 59 19.85 5.31 6.57
N GLU A 60 20.69 6.16 7.18
CA GLU A 60 20.24 7.35 7.92
C GLU A 60 19.27 8.23 7.08
N SER A 61 19.42 8.21 5.76
CA SER A 61 18.53 8.91 4.83
C SER A 61 17.05 8.47 4.91
N GLU A 62 16.74 7.22 5.26
CA GLU A 62 15.34 6.73 5.39
C GLU A 62 14.63 7.35 6.61
N GLN A 63 15.38 7.80 7.62
CA GLN A 63 14.80 8.42 8.81
C GLN A 63 14.23 9.82 8.52
N TYR A 64 14.89 10.58 7.64
CA TYR A 64 14.57 11.97 7.30
C TYR A 64 13.77 12.13 6.00
N GLN A 65 13.32 11.03 5.39
CA GLN A 65 12.48 11.12 4.20
C GLN A 65 11.16 11.85 4.49
N CYS A 66 10.81 12.76 3.59
CA CYS A 66 9.47 13.33 3.48
C CYS A 66 8.53 12.25 2.93
N THR A 67 7.54 11.85 3.72
CA THR A 67 6.51 10.89 3.33
C THR A 67 5.16 11.32 3.89
N ASN A 68 4.07 10.72 3.41
CA ASN A 68 2.73 10.94 3.97
C ASN A 68 2.63 10.56 5.46
N LEU A 69 3.49 9.65 5.92
CA LEU A 69 3.58 9.23 7.33
C LEU A 69 4.47 10.16 8.18
N LYS A 70 5.35 10.93 7.55
CA LYS A 70 6.27 11.88 8.19
C LYS A 70 6.16 13.26 7.55
N PRO A 71 4.99 13.91 7.56
CA PRO A 71 4.77 15.18 6.87
C PRO A 71 5.58 16.35 7.48
N GLN A 72 6.09 16.20 8.70
CA GLN A 72 7.03 17.13 9.34
C GLN A 72 8.40 17.21 8.64
N ASN A 73 8.80 16.14 7.94
CA ASN A 73 10.05 16.11 7.18
C ASN A 73 9.87 16.73 5.78
N CYS A 74 8.63 17.05 5.39
CA CYS A 74 8.34 17.60 4.09
C CYS A 74 8.58 19.11 4.05
N PRO A 75 9.34 19.61 3.05
CA PRO A 75 9.65 21.02 2.96
C PRO A 75 8.39 21.89 3.02
N THR A 76 8.47 22.97 3.77
CA THR A 76 7.36 23.90 4.03
C THR A 76 7.16 24.91 2.90
N ASP A 77 8.15 25.04 2.03
CA ASP A 77 8.31 26.20 1.15
C ASP A 77 7.82 25.96 -0.28
N PHE A 78 7.42 24.72 -0.61
CA PHE A 78 6.77 24.40 -1.89
C PHE A 78 5.28 24.77 -1.86
N LYS A 79 4.98 26.06 -1.69
CA LYS A 79 3.69 26.59 -2.14
C LYS A 79 3.80 26.74 -3.65
N GLY A 80 3.24 25.77 -4.38
CA GLY A 80 2.97 26.00 -5.81
C GLY A 80 2.09 27.25 -5.96
N PRO A 81 2.16 27.97 -7.08
CA PRO A 81 1.27 29.10 -7.34
C PRO A 81 -0.15 28.55 -7.54
N GLY A 82 -0.88 28.39 -6.45
CA GLY A 82 -2.21 27.81 -6.45
C GLY A 82 -2.87 28.03 -5.11
N ASP A 83 -4.05 28.62 -5.15
CA ASP A 83 -4.90 28.86 -4.00
C ASP A 83 -5.36 27.51 -3.41
N ASP A 84 -5.05 27.27 -2.14
CA ASP A 84 -5.43 26.05 -1.40
C ASP A 84 -6.96 25.93 -1.24
N THR A 85 -7.72 26.97 -1.62
CA THR A 85 -9.19 26.98 -1.65
C THR A 85 -9.80 26.27 -2.87
N VAL A 86 -9.02 25.95 -3.91
CA VAL A 86 -9.54 25.25 -5.10
C VAL A 86 -9.55 23.73 -4.86
N PRO A 87 -10.71 23.05 -4.88
CA PRO A 87 -10.76 21.61 -4.71
C PRO A 87 -10.07 20.90 -5.87
N LYS A 88 -8.91 20.29 -5.60
CA LYS A 88 -8.17 19.48 -6.59
C LYS A 88 -8.72 18.06 -6.60
N PRO A 89 -8.80 17.38 -7.76
CA PRO A 89 -9.13 15.97 -7.79
C PRO A 89 -8.12 15.22 -6.92
N ARG A 90 -8.57 14.38 -6.00
CA ARG A 90 -7.65 13.52 -5.24
C ARG A 90 -7.61 12.17 -5.92
N LEU A 91 -6.49 11.76 -6.50
CA LEU A 91 -6.38 10.40 -7.01
C LEU A 91 -6.47 9.42 -5.84
N ILE A 92 -7.30 8.40 -6.02
CA ILE A 92 -7.48 7.31 -5.05
C ILE A 92 -7.02 5.97 -5.63
N SER A 93 -6.69 5.88 -6.93
CA SER A 93 -6.01 4.73 -7.52
C SER A 93 -5.29 5.17 -8.80
N PRO A 94 -4.07 4.65 -9.09
CA PRO A 94 -3.29 3.71 -8.27
C PRO A 94 -2.83 4.35 -6.94
N TYR A 95 -2.73 3.53 -5.89
CA TYR A 95 -2.32 3.99 -4.56
C TYR A 95 -0.80 4.06 -4.46
N ILE A 96 -0.24 5.26 -4.31
CA ILE A 96 1.22 5.47 -4.38
C ILE A 96 1.63 6.52 -3.34
N SER A 97 2.69 6.22 -2.59
CA SER A 97 3.38 7.15 -1.68
C SER A 97 4.68 7.69 -2.30
N ASP A 98 5.44 6.82 -2.96
CA ASP A 98 6.76 7.05 -3.57
C ASP A 98 7.20 5.83 -4.43
N GLY A 99 6.22 4.99 -4.79
CA GLY A 99 6.43 3.59 -5.16
C GLY A 99 6.22 3.25 -6.63
N SER A 100 6.41 1.96 -6.92
CA SER A 100 6.10 1.37 -8.21
C SER A 100 4.78 0.62 -8.16
N ILE A 101 4.25 0.26 -9.34
CA ILE A 101 3.15 -0.68 -9.51
C ILE A 101 3.60 -1.86 -10.38
N LEU A 102 2.92 -2.99 -10.26
CA LEU A 102 3.16 -4.16 -11.09
C LEU A 102 2.38 -4.10 -12.41
N THR A 103 1.17 -3.54 -12.40
CA THR A 103 0.32 -3.53 -13.59
C THR A 103 0.80 -2.54 -14.65
N THR A 104 0.73 -2.96 -15.92
CA THR A 104 0.93 -2.09 -17.09
C THR A 104 -0.35 -1.38 -17.53
N GLN A 105 -1.47 -1.67 -16.87
CA GLN A 105 -2.80 -1.19 -17.18
C GLN A 105 -3.53 -0.81 -15.88
N PRO A 106 -3.10 0.25 -15.17
CA PRO A 106 -3.70 0.63 -13.91
C PRO A 106 -5.16 1.09 -14.07
N LEU A 107 -6.01 0.72 -13.11
CA LEU A 107 -7.28 1.40 -12.89
C LEU A 107 -6.98 2.81 -12.37
N ILE A 108 -7.65 3.81 -12.93
CA ILE A 108 -7.48 5.20 -12.51
C ILE A 108 -8.78 5.65 -11.89
N SER A 109 -8.72 6.16 -10.66
CA SER A 109 -9.89 6.70 -9.99
C SER A 109 -9.51 7.87 -9.09
N TRP A 110 -10.46 8.78 -8.91
CA TRP A 110 -10.28 10.01 -8.15
C TRP A 110 -11.55 10.40 -7.38
N ARG A 111 -11.42 11.33 -6.44
CA ARG A 111 -12.57 11.96 -5.79
C ARG A 111 -13.21 13.00 -6.70
N ALA A 112 -14.54 13.07 -6.67
CA ALA A 112 -15.29 14.10 -7.37
C ALA A 112 -14.87 15.50 -6.86
N VAL A 113 -14.88 16.46 -7.78
CA VAL A 113 -14.58 17.86 -7.53
C VAL A 113 -15.90 18.62 -7.58
N SER A 114 -16.20 19.39 -6.54
CA SER A 114 -17.42 20.19 -6.50
C SER A 114 -17.48 21.14 -7.71
N GLY A 115 -18.61 21.16 -8.41
CA GLY A 115 -18.81 21.96 -9.63
C GLY A 115 -18.26 21.36 -10.92
N ALA A 116 -17.54 20.23 -10.88
CA ALA A 116 -17.08 19.55 -12.08
C ALA A 116 -18.23 18.81 -12.79
N THR A 117 -18.34 19.01 -14.11
CA THR A 117 -19.30 18.34 -14.99
C THR A 117 -18.66 17.21 -15.80
N SER A 118 -17.33 17.20 -15.95
CA SER A 118 -16.59 16.15 -16.65
C SER A 118 -15.11 16.14 -16.25
N TYR A 119 -14.40 15.08 -16.63
CA TYR A 119 -12.97 14.92 -16.37
C TYR A 119 -12.23 14.52 -17.64
N THR A 120 -10.95 14.86 -17.71
CA THR A 120 -10.02 14.29 -18.70
C THR A 120 -8.86 13.65 -17.98
N VAL A 121 -8.58 12.37 -18.29
CA VAL A 121 -7.40 11.66 -17.80
C VAL A 121 -6.37 11.67 -18.92
N LYS A 122 -5.17 12.17 -18.63
CA LYS A 122 -4.01 12.16 -19.53
C LYS A 122 -2.92 11.27 -18.94
N ILE A 123 -2.29 10.42 -19.74
CA ILE A 123 -1.07 9.70 -19.38
C ILE A 123 0.04 10.05 -20.36
N GLU A 124 1.21 10.39 -19.83
CA GLU A 124 2.40 10.68 -20.62
C GLU A 124 3.68 10.07 -20.03
N GLY A 125 4.57 9.57 -20.89
CA GLY A 125 5.89 9.01 -20.54
C GLY A 125 6.29 7.86 -21.47
N ASN A 126 7.60 7.66 -21.71
CA ASN A 126 8.17 6.55 -22.51
C ASN A 126 7.36 6.15 -23.78
N ASP A 127 7.14 7.13 -24.66
CA ASP A 127 6.36 7.04 -25.91
C ASP A 127 4.84 6.77 -25.75
N VAL A 128 4.34 6.69 -24.53
CA VAL A 128 2.90 6.71 -24.25
C VAL A 128 2.48 8.16 -24.09
N ASN A 129 1.49 8.59 -24.87
CA ASN A 129 0.85 9.88 -24.74
C ASN A 129 -0.59 9.78 -25.24
N TRP A 130 -1.55 9.78 -24.32
CA TRP A 130 -2.97 9.74 -24.66
C TRP A 130 -3.81 10.47 -23.61
N GLN A 131 -5.02 10.84 -24.00
CA GLN A 131 -6.01 11.43 -23.11
C GLN A 131 -7.43 10.97 -23.42
N ILE A 132 -8.25 10.81 -22.39
CA ILE A 132 -9.66 10.41 -22.52
C ILE A 132 -10.54 11.28 -21.64
N LYS A 133 -11.63 11.79 -22.22
CA LYS A 133 -12.68 12.51 -21.48
C LYS A 133 -13.73 11.53 -20.96
N VAL A 134 -14.12 11.68 -19.69
CA VAL A 134 -15.15 10.89 -19.03
C VAL A 134 -16.06 11.76 -18.16
N ASN A 135 -17.25 11.27 -17.84
CA ASN A 135 -18.22 11.97 -16.98
C ASN A 135 -18.37 11.33 -15.59
N ASN A 136 -17.58 10.30 -15.31
CA ASN A 136 -17.52 9.60 -14.02
C ASN A 136 -16.14 9.80 -13.37
N THR A 137 -15.93 9.23 -12.19
CA THR A 137 -14.68 9.37 -11.41
C THR A 137 -13.76 8.14 -11.46
N VAL A 138 -14.01 7.26 -12.44
CA VAL A 138 -13.29 6.00 -12.61
C VAL A 138 -13.07 5.74 -14.10
N LEU A 139 -11.83 5.49 -14.48
CA LEU A 139 -11.43 5.09 -15.81
C LEU A 139 -10.66 3.76 -15.72
N PRO A 140 -11.28 2.63 -16.10
CA PRO A 140 -10.54 1.40 -16.40
C PRO A 140 -9.52 1.69 -17.50
N TYR A 141 -8.36 1.04 -17.45
CA TYR A 141 -7.35 1.25 -18.48
C TYR A 141 -7.93 0.92 -19.87
N PRO A 142 -7.87 1.84 -20.84
CA PRO A 142 -8.48 1.63 -22.15
C PRO A 142 -7.71 0.57 -22.94
N LYS A 143 -8.43 -0.41 -23.51
CA LYS A 143 -7.80 -1.54 -24.23
C LYS A 143 -7.20 -1.15 -25.58
N ASP A 144 -7.67 -0.05 -26.15
CA ASP A 144 -7.24 0.53 -27.42
C ASP A 144 -6.00 1.42 -27.29
N GLN A 145 -5.55 1.69 -26.06
CA GLN A 145 -4.39 2.55 -25.80
C GLN A 145 -3.12 1.72 -25.54
N PRO A 146 -1.93 2.25 -25.89
CA PRO A 146 -0.67 1.56 -25.64
C PRO A 146 -0.45 1.30 -24.15
N GLN A 147 -0.16 0.05 -23.78
CA GLN A 147 0.15 -0.32 -22.40
C GLN A 147 1.41 0.38 -21.90
N LEU A 148 1.49 0.56 -20.59
CA LEU A 148 2.71 1.04 -19.94
C LEU A 148 3.83 0.00 -20.08
N LYS A 149 5.06 0.46 -20.23
CA LYS A 149 6.27 -0.36 -20.38
C LYS A 149 6.92 -0.59 -19.01
N PHE A 150 7.46 -1.79 -18.81
CA PHE A 150 8.20 -2.13 -17.60
C PHE A 150 9.43 -1.24 -17.40
N GLY A 151 9.78 -0.98 -16.14
CA GLY A 151 10.95 -0.16 -15.77
C GLY A 151 10.85 1.30 -16.15
N SER A 152 9.64 1.81 -16.40
CA SER A 152 9.40 3.15 -16.93
C SER A 152 8.50 3.96 -16.02
N THR A 153 8.70 5.28 -16.04
CA THR A 153 7.92 6.24 -15.24
C THR A 153 6.95 7.01 -16.14
N TYR A 154 5.75 7.24 -15.62
CA TYR A 154 4.67 7.93 -16.30
C TYR A 154 4.06 9.00 -15.39
N ARG A 155 3.55 10.05 -16.00
CA ARG A 155 2.71 11.05 -15.33
C ARG A 155 1.25 10.81 -15.74
N ILE A 156 0.40 10.53 -14.76
CA ILE A 156 -1.04 10.56 -14.90
C ILE A 156 -1.53 11.92 -14.44
N THR A 157 -2.34 12.62 -15.24
CA THR A 157 -2.97 13.87 -14.83
C THR A 157 -4.48 13.77 -15.01
N VAL A 158 -5.22 14.02 -13.93
CA VAL A 158 -6.69 14.13 -13.97
C VAL A 158 -7.05 15.61 -13.97
N PHE A 159 -7.73 16.07 -15.02
CA PHE A 159 -8.26 17.42 -15.15
C PHE A 159 -9.77 17.41 -14.85
N ALA A 160 -10.24 18.30 -13.99
CA ALA A 160 -11.66 18.54 -13.72
C ALA A 160 -12.16 19.74 -14.53
N TYR A 161 -13.32 19.58 -15.17
CA TYR A 161 -13.91 20.61 -16.02
C TYR A 161 -15.27 21.04 -15.48
N GLN A 162 -15.54 22.34 -15.55
CA GLN A 162 -16.89 22.90 -15.48
C GLN A 162 -17.22 23.46 -16.86
N GLY A 163 -18.11 22.78 -17.59
CA GLY A 163 -18.31 23.07 -19.02
C GLY A 163 -17.02 22.81 -19.81
N ASN A 164 -16.48 23.87 -20.42
CA ASN A 164 -15.23 23.81 -21.21
C ASN A 164 -14.00 24.32 -20.45
N SER A 165 -14.16 24.81 -19.23
CA SER A 165 -13.07 25.38 -18.43
C SER A 165 -12.51 24.36 -17.46
N ILE A 166 -11.18 24.24 -17.40
CA ILE A 166 -10.50 23.47 -16.37
C ILE A 166 -10.63 24.24 -15.05
N ILE A 167 -11.24 23.63 -14.04
CA ILE A 167 -11.38 24.22 -12.71
C ILE A 167 -10.31 23.72 -11.74
N SER A 168 -9.76 22.53 -11.98
CA SER A 168 -8.64 21.99 -11.19
C SER A 168 -8.00 20.79 -11.88
N TYR A 169 -6.83 20.38 -11.40
CA TYR A 169 -6.15 19.19 -11.89
C TYR A 169 -5.28 18.55 -10.81
N ALA A 170 -4.93 17.28 -11.00
CA ALA A 170 -4.07 16.54 -10.09
C ALA A 170 -3.13 15.62 -10.86
N PRO A 171 -1.80 15.85 -10.76
CA PRO A 171 -0.80 14.95 -11.30
C PRO A 171 -0.47 13.82 -10.31
N LEU A 172 -0.10 12.66 -10.85
CA LEU A 172 0.46 11.53 -10.15
C LEU A 172 1.61 10.95 -10.97
N LEU A 173 2.78 10.77 -10.35
CA LEU A 173 3.90 10.06 -10.95
C LEU A 173 3.83 8.59 -10.55
N ILE A 174 3.92 7.70 -11.54
CA ILE A 174 3.89 6.26 -11.35
C ILE A 174 5.10 5.63 -12.01
N SER A 175 5.68 4.59 -11.40
CA SER A 175 6.72 3.78 -12.03
C SER A 175 6.22 2.35 -12.18
N VAL A 176 6.37 1.76 -13.37
CA VAL A 176 6.07 0.35 -13.57
C VAL A 176 7.32 -0.46 -13.25
N LEU A 177 7.21 -1.41 -12.33
CA LEU A 177 8.37 -2.17 -11.86
C LEU A 177 9.03 -2.95 -13.02
N PRO A 178 10.38 -3.07 -13.08
CA PRO A 178 11.06 -3.84 -14.11
C PRO A 178 10.60 -5.30 -14.18
N LYS A 179 10.51 -5.84 -15.40
CA LYS A 179 9.98 -7.19 -15.65
C LYS A 179 10.65 -8.29 -14.81
N LYS A 180 11.97 -8.19 -14.60
CA LYS A 180 12.71 -9.14 -13.77
C LYS A 180 12.18 -9.18 -12.35
N GLU A 181 11.99 -8.02 -11.71
CA GLU A 181 11.50 -7.92 -10.34
C GLU A 181 10.03 -8.34 -10.23
N GLN A 182 9.22 -8.08 -11.25
CA GLN A 182 7.84 -8.59 -11.29
C GLN A 182 7.79 -10.12 -11.29
N LEU A 183 8.66 -10.76 -12.07
CA LEU A 183 8.76 -12.23 -12.12
C LEU A 183 9.25 -12.79 -10.78
N GLU A 184 10.20 -12.12 -10.13
CA GLU A 184 10.65 -12.47 -8.77
C GLU A 184 9.48 -12.42 -7.79
N ILE A 185 8.73 -11.31 -7.75
CA ILE A 185 7.57 -11.14 -6.85
C ILE A 185 6.47 -12.16 -7.16
N ALA A 186 6.13 -12.37 -8.43
CA ALA A 186 5.13 -13.35 -8.84
C ALA A 186 5.52 -14.77 -8.37
N SER A 187 6.81 -15.12 -8.45
CA SER A 187 7.32 -16.38 -7.93
C SER A 187 7.20 -16.47 -6.40
N LEU A 188 7.49 -15.39 -5.67
CA LEU A 188 7.33 -15.36 -4.21
C LEU A 188 5.85 -15.52 -3.80
N VAL A 189 4.95 -14.77 -4.43
CA VAL A 189 3.50 -14.84 -4.18
C VAL A 189 2.97 -16.24 -4.45
N LYS A 190 3.37 -16.86 -5.57
CA LYS A 190 3.02 -18.25 -5.87
C LYS A 190 3.48 -19.21 -4.77
N GLN A 191 4.73 -19.08 -4.32
CA GLN A 191 5.29 -19.93 -3.28
C GLN A 191 4.59 -19.76 -1.91
N ILE A 192 4.10 -18.56 -1.58
CA ILE A 192 3.30 -18.34 -0.36
C ILE A 192 1.94 -19.00 -0.47
N ASN A 193 1.27 -18.86 -1.62
CA ASN A 193 -0.03 -19.46 -1.84
C ASN A 193 0.01 -21.00 -1.74
N GLU A 194 1.17 -21.61 -1.99
CA GLU A 194 1.40 -23.05 -1.81
C GLU A 194 1.47 -23.49 -0.33
N PHE A 195 1.74 -22.57 0.62
CA PHE A 195 1.83 -22.90 2.06
C PHE A 195 0.48 -23.20 2.71
N LYS A 196 -0.64 -22.97 2.01
CA LYS A 196 -2.02 -23.23 2.51
C LYS A 196 -2.30 -22.57 3.86
N VAL A 197 -1.70 -21.40 4.11
CA VAL A 197 -1.99 -20.55 5.28
C VAL A 197 -3.35 -19.86 5.12
N PRO A 198 -4.03 -19.49 6.23
CA PRO A 198 -5.28 -18.74 6.17
C PRO A 198 -5.13 -17.46 5.34
N LEU A 199 -6.09 -17.20 4.44
CA LEU A 199 -5.98 -16.13 3.46
C LEU A 199 -5.85 -14.73 4.08
N ASP A 200 -6.49 -14.49 5.23
CA ASP A 200 -6.38 -13.22 5.96
C ASP A 200 -4.97 -13.04 6.55
N GLU A 201 -4.40 -14.11 7.12
CA GLU A 201 -3.04 -14.09 7.67
C GLU A 201 -1.99 -13.92 6.56
N ALA A 202 -2.18 -14.62 5.43
CA ALA A 202 -1.33 -14.47 4.26
C ALA A 202 -1.36 -13.04 3.70
N ALA A 203 -2.54 -12.41 3.65
CA ALA A 203 -2.69 -11.05 3.17
C ALA A 203 -1.94 -10.04 4.05
N VAL A 204 -2.12 -10.10 5.36
CA VAL A 204 -1.58 -9.09 6.30
C VAL A 204 -0.12 -9.31 6.67
N ARG A 205 0.41 -10.53 6.54
CA ARG A 205 1.80 -10.86 6.93
C ARG A 205 2.68 -11.11 5.73
N ASP A 206 2.31 -12.09 4.90
CA ASP A 206 3.19 -12.55 3.82
C ASP A 206 3.17 -11.60 2.63
N LEU A 207 1.97 -11.35 2.08
CA LEU A 207 1.78 -10.59 0.86
C LEU A 207 2.02 -9.10 1.07
N ASP A 208 1.45 -8.52 2.13
CA ASP A 208 1.73 -7.12 2.50
C ASP A 208 3.23 -6.87 2.64
N THR A 209 3.95 -7.70 3.41
CA THR A 209 5.39 -7.48 3.59
C THR A 209 6.18 -7.63 2.27
N ILE A 210 5.81 -8.57 1.40
CA ILE A 210 6.44 -8.68 0.08
C ILE A 210 6.23 -7.43 -0.76
N PHE A 211 4.98 -6.98 -0.87
CA PHE A 211 4.67 -5.80 -1.68
C PHE A 211 5.35 -4.56 -1.10
N MET A 212 5.26 -4.37 0.21
CA MET A 212 5.87 -3.24 0.89
C MET A 212 7.42 -3.29 0.88
N SER A 213 8.06 -4.47 0.71
CA SER A 213 9.51 -4.56 0.52
C SER A 213 10.02 -3.89 -0.76
N LYS A 214 9.13 -3.65 -1.73
CA LYS A 214 9.39 -2.90 -2.97
C LYS A 214 8.53 -1.64 -3.08
N ASN A 215 7.91 -1.23 -1.97
CA ASN A 215 7.00 -0.08 -1.92
C ASN A 215 5.83 -0.18 -2.92
N LEU A 216 5.29 -1.39 -3.10
CA LEU A 216 4.14 -1.69 -3.96
C LEU A 216 2.84 -1.46 -3.18
N VAL A 217 2.61 -0.20 -2.79
CA VAL A 217 1.46 0.20 -1.95
C VAL A 217 0.12 -0.18 -2.60
N ASN A 218 0.02 -0.01 -3.92
CA ASN A 218 -1.16 -0.36 -4.69
C ASN A 218 -1.49 -1.86 -4.57
N GLU A 219 -0.51 -2.73 -4.74
CA GLU A 219 -0.68 -4.19 -4.67
C GLU A 219 -1.05 -4.65 -3.26
N SER A 220 -0.45 -4.05 -2.22
CA SER A 220 -0.84 -4.32 -0.83
C SER A 220 -2.30 -3.92 -0.57
N ILE A 221 -2.69 -2.70 -0.95
CA ILE A 221 -4.06 -2.21 -0.76
C ILE A 221 -5.07 -3.08 -1.51
N GLU A 222 -4.82 -3.43 -2.76
CA GLU A 222 -5.73 -4.28 -3.54
C GLU A 222 -5.85 -5.69 -2.94
N THR A 223 -4.75 -6.24 -2.42
CA THR A 223 -4.75 -7.54 -1.73
C THR A 223 -5.63 -7.51 -0.47
N LEU A 224 -5.49 -6.46 0.34
CA LEU A 224 -6.26 -6.30 1.58
C LEU A 224 -7.73 -5.97 1.29
N LYS A 225 -8.01 -5.14 0.28
CA LYS A 225 -9.39 -4.86 -0.19
C LYS A 225 -10.09 -6.14 -0.64
N ALA A 226 -9.40 -7.07 -1.31
CA ALA A 226 -9.97 -8.35 -1.68
C ALA A 226 -10.41 -9.17 -0.44
N ARG A 227 -9.68 -9.10 0.67
CA ARG A 227 -10.07 -9.74 1.94
C ARG A 227 -11.28 -9.07 2.59
N VAL A 228 -11.35 -7.74 2.55
CA VAL A 228 -12.53 -6.99 3.01
C VAL A 228 -13.76 -7.34 2.17
N ALA A 229 -13.62 -7.40 0.84
CA ALA A 229 -14.69 -7.81 -0.07
C ALA A 229 -15.16 -9.25 0.18
N ALA A 230 -14.24 -10.13 0.59
CA ALA A 230 -14.53 -11.49 1.06
C ALA A 230 -15.13 -11.54 2.48
N ARG A 231 -15.53 -10.40 3.05
CA ARG A 231 -16.16 -10.24 4.37
C ARG A 231 -15.33 -10.76 5.54
N SER A 232 -14.00 -10.60 5.46
CA SER A 232 -13.10 -10.91 6.57
C SER A 232 -13.59 -10.27 7.89
N GLN A 233 -13.51 -11.06 8.97
CA GLN A 233 -13.77 -10.60 10.34
C GLN A 233 -12.46 -10.42 11.14
N ASN A 234 -11.31 -10.53 10.47
CA ASN A 234 -10.01 -10.36 11.11
C ASN A 234 -9.71 -8.85 11.25
N PRO A 235 -9.62 -8.28 12.47
CA PRO A 235 -9.33 -6.86 12.67
C PRO A 235 -7.98 -6.44 12.07
N GLU A 236 -7.00 -7.35 11.99
CA GLU A 236 -5.67 -7.04 11.44
C GLU A 236 -5.73 -6.67 9.95
N VAL A 237 -6.66 -7.25 9.18
CA VAL A 237 -6.88 -6.90 7.76
C VAL A 237 -7.27 -5.43 7.62
N TYR A 238 -8.19 -4.96 8.47
CA TYR A 238 -8.67 -3.58 8.42
C TYR A 238 -7.62 -2.61 8.94
N ARG A 239 -6.89 -2.97 10.00
CA ARG A 239 -5.80 -2.13 10.51
C ARG A 239 -4.69 -1.96 9.48
N VAL A 240 -4.18 -3.05 8.89
CA VAL A 240 -3.12 -2.95 7.87
C VAL A 240 -3.61 -2.16 6.67
N LEU A 241 -4.85 -2.39 6.20
CA LEU A 241 -5.43 -1.59 5.11
C LEU A 241 -5.48 -0.09 5.45
N ALA A 242 -5.82 0.26 6.69
CA ALA A 242 -5.81 1.64 7.16
C ALA A 242 -4.39 2.24 7.16
N ASP A 243 -3.39 1.49 7.64
CA ASP A 243 -1.97 1.91 7.58
C ASP A 243 -1.55 2.19 6.12
N ARG A 244 -1.97 1.32 5.19
CA ARG A 244 -1.68 1.51 3.76
C ARG A 244 -2.38 2.71 3.17
N TYR A 245 -3.63 2.96 3.55
CA TYR A 245 -4.33 4.17 3.16
C TYR A 245 -3.65 5.43 3.69
N LEU A 246 -3.18 5.44 4.95
CA LEU A 246 -2.36 6.55 5.46
C LEU A 246 -1.11 6.77 4.62
N GLU A 247 -0.38 5.71 4.28
CA GLU A 247 0.83 5.81 3.46
C GLU A 247 0.53 6.31 2.05
N ALA A 248 -0.58 5.88 1.45
CA ALA A 248 -1.08 6.39 0.18
C ALA A 248 -1.64 7.83 0.28
N GLY A 249 -1.61 8.46 1.46
CA GLY A 249 -2.13 9.80 1.67
C GLY A 249 -3.65 9.85 1.52
N LEU A 250 -4.38 8.89 2.10
CA LEU A 250 -5.83 8.73 2.07
C LEU A 250 -6.38 8.59 3.52
N PRO A 251 -6.35 9.66 4.32
CA PRO A 251 -6.68 9.60 5.75
C PRO A 251 -8.15 9.35 6.03
N ASP A 252 -9.08 9.74 5.16
CA ASP A 252 -10.50 9.47 5.39
C ASP A 252 -10.80 7.97 5.20
N GLU A 253 -10.23 7.37 4.14
CA GLU A 253 -10.29 5.93 3.91
C GLU A 253 -9.59 5.17 5.04
N ALA A 254 -8.47 5.68 5.55
CA ALA A 254 -7.78 5.09 6.69
C ALA A 254 -8.65 5.12 7.96
N PHE A 255 -9.30 6.24 8.26
CA PHE A 255 -10.13 6.39 9.46
C PHE A 255 -11.30 5.40 9.49
N ASP A 256 -12.01 5.24 8.37
CA ASP A 256 -13.09 4.25 8.23
C ASP A 256 -12.58 2.82 8.54
N LYS A 257 -11.40 2.48 8.03
CA LYS A 257 -10.81 1.16 8.25
C LYS A 257 -10.29 0.97 9.67
N TYR A 258 -9.65 1.97 10.29
CA TYR A 258 -9.26 1.88 11.70
C TYR A 258 -10.48 1.73 12.62
N THR A 259 -11.56 2.48 12.37
CA THR A 259 -12.79 2.37 13.17
C THR A 259 -13.40 0.98 13.07
N THR A 260 -13.40 0.39 11.86
CA THR A 260 -13.84 -0.99 11.65
C THR A 260 -12.93 -2.00 12.36
N ALA A 261 -11.61 -1.81 12.27
CA ALA A 261 -10.62 -2.64 12.95
C ALA A 261 -10.79 -2.59 14.47
N GLU A 262 -11.01 -1.41 15.03
CA GLU A 262 -11.20 -1.19 16.46
C GLU A 262 -12.43 -1.94 16.99
N ARG A 263 -13.55 -1.80 16.27
CA ARG A 263 -14.80 -2.51 16.59
C ARG A 263 -14.61 -4.02 16.58
N LEU A 264 -13.97 -4.56 15.54
CA LEU A 264 -13.71 -6.00 15.42
C LEU A 264 -12.71 -6.50 16.48
N ALA A 265 -11.68 -5.71 16.80
CA ALA A 265 -10.72 -6.08 17.84
C ALA A 265 -11.38 -6.13 19.22
N LYS A 266 -12.24 -5.15 19.54
CA LYS A 266 -13.05 -5.14 20.77
C LYS A 266 -14.00 -6.35 20.82
N SER A 267 -14.75 -6.62 19.75
CA SER A 267 -15.69 -7.75 19.73
C SER A 267 -15.00 -9.11 19.85
N ASN A 268 -13.80 -9.24 19.30
CA ASN A 268 -13.05 -10.50 19.32
C ASN A 268 -12.16 -10.64 20.58
N GLY A 269 -12.19 -9.68 21.51
CA GLY A 269 -11.33 -9.68 22.69
C GLY A 269 -9.82 -9.59 22.38
N ASN A 270 -9.46 -9.08 21.19
CA ASN A 270 -8.08 -9.02 20.74
C ASN A 270 -7.39 -7.73 21.22
N SER A 271 -6.99 -7.70 22.49
CA SER A 271 -6.38 -6.54 23.14
C SER A 271 -5.07 -6.09 22.48
N LYS A 272 -4.27 -7.05 22.00
CA LYS A 272 -3.00 -6.76 21.31
C LYS A 272 -3.24 -5.99 20.01
N GLU A 273 -4.21 -6.43 19.22
CA GLU A 273 -4.55 -5.74 17.97
C GLU A 273 -5.25 -4.41 18.23
N LEU A 274 -6.12 -4.34 19.25
CA LEU A 274 -6.74 -3.10 19.68
C LEU A 274 -5.69 -2.02 20.01
N SER A 275 -4.62 -2.38 20.74
CA SER A 275 -3.52 -1.44 21.03
C SER A 275 -2.88 -0.89 19.75
N LYS A 276 -2.58 -1.76 18.76
CA LYS A 276 -2.01 -1.31 17.49
C LYS A 276 -2.95 -0.41 16.70
N VAL A 277 -4.26 -0.69 16.73
CA VAL A 277 -5.27 0.16 16.08
C VAL A 277 -5.30 1.54 16.72
N GLN A 278 -5.24 1.62 18.04
CA GLN A 278 -5.20 2.90 18.77
C GLN A 278 -3.94 3.71 18.43
N ASP A 279 -2.79 3.06 18.28
CA ASP A 279 -1.57 3.74 17.83
C ASP A 279 -1.68 4.26 16.40
N GLY A 280 -2.30 3.48 15.50
CA GLY A 280 -2.63 3.93 14.13
C GLY A 280 -3.57 5.14 14.11
N LEU A 281 -4.59 5.16 14.98
CA LEU A 281 -5.51 6.30 15.12
C LEU A 281 -4.80 7.57 15.63
N LYS A 282 -3.89 7.44 16.59
CA LYS A 282 -3.06 8.59 17.05
C LYS A 282 -2.19 9.13 15.92
N LEU A 283 -1.61 8.25 15.10
CA LEU A 283 -0.83 8.67 13.94
C LEU A 283 -1.70 9.37 12.89
N TRP A 284 -2.89 8.84 12.61
CA TRP A 284 -3.87 9.48 11.74
C TRP A 284 -4.24 10.89 12.25
N GLU A 285 -4.49 11.04 13.55
CA GLU A 285 -4.83 12.32 14.19
C GLU A 285 -3.68 13.32 14.03
N PHE A 286 -2.45 12.88 14.29
CA PHE A 286 -1.25 13.70 14.07
C PHE A 286 -1.15 14.19 12.61
N ILE A 287 -1.27 13.28 11.64
CA ILE A 287 -1.16 13.59 10.21
C ILE A 287 -2.25 14.56 9.77
N THR A 288 -3.51 14.32 10.16
CA THR A 288 -4.64 15.16 9.75
C THR A 288 -4.58 16.55 10.39
N ASN A 289 -4.19 16.64 11.67
CA ASN A 289 -3.99 17.93 12.33
C ASN A 289 -2.85 18.72 11.69
N TYR A 290 -1.75 18.06 11.32
CA TYR A 290 -0.65 18.70 10.62
C TYR A 290 -1.06 19.21 9.23
N GLN A 291 -1.89 18.45 8.50
CA GLN A 291 -2.44 18.89 7.21
C GLN A 291 -3.36 20.11 7.36
N ARG A 292 -4.29 20.09 8.32
CA ARG A 292 -5.19 21.22 8.62
C ARG A 292 -4.41 22.49 8.97
N ALA A 293 -3.36 22.38 9.80
CA ALA A 293 -2.52 23.52 10.17
C ALA A 293 -1.82 24.17 8.96
N ARG A 294 -1.55 23.40 7.89
CA ARG A 294 -0.91 23.90 6.67
C ARG A 294 -1.88 24.52 5.68
N THR A 295 -3.12 24.04 5.60
CA THR A 295 -4.14 24.54 4.65
C THR A 295 -4.96 25.71 5.21
N GLY A 296 -4.80 26.06 6.49
CA GLY A 296 -5.71 26.98 7.19
C GLY A 296 -7.08 26.34 7.49
N PRO A 297 -7.93 26.98 8.31
CA PRO A 297 -9.25 26.43 8.63
C PRO A 297 -10.11 26.32 7.36
N SER A 298 -10.49 25.09 7.02
CA SER A 298 -11.49 24.79 6.00
C SER A 298 -12.86 25.26 6.50
N SER A 299 -13.62 25.99 5.66
CA SER A 299 -14.97 26.47 5.98
C SER A 299 -16.02 25.36 6.11
N ASN A 300 -15.62 24.08 6.10
CA ASN A 300 -16.52 22.92 6.22
C ASN A 300 -16.34 22.11 7.51
N ASP A 301 -15.56 22.58 8.49
CA ASP A 301 -15.47 21.96 9.84
C ASP A 301 -16.68 22.30 10.75
N GLU A 302 -17.85 22.57 10.16
CA GLU A 302 -19.14 22.52 10.85
C GLU A 302 -19.83 21.18 10.58
N ARG A 303 -19.29 20.08 11.11
CA ARG A 303 -20.13 18.93 11.50
C ARG A 303 -19.66 18.35 12.81
N ILE A 304 -20.48 18.69 13.81
CA ILE A 304 -20.70 18.07 15.12
C ILE A 304 -20.77 16.55 15.00
#